data_AF-A0A257X529-F1
#
_entry.id   AF-A0A257X529-F1
#
_cell.length_a   1.000
_cell.length_b   1.000
_cell.length_c   1.000
_cell.angle_alpha   90.00
_cell.angle_beta   90.00
_cell.angle_gamma   90.00
#
_symmetry.space_group_name_H-M   'P 1'
#
loop_
_entity.id
_entity.type
_entity.pdbx_description
1 polymer ?
#
loop_
_entity_poly.entity_id
_entity_poly.type
_entity_poly.pdbx_seq_one_letter_code
_entity_poly.pdbx_strand_id
1 'polypeptide(L)'
;MSNSFTGTLNAQQREAATHINGPLLILAGAGTGKTRVLTARISFMVNEGINPKNILSVTFTNKAANEMRERIKGMVRDGLGKKVVVGTFHAFCVRLLREFAEHVGYKNNFAIYSQGEQETLIKRVLQTLLVKDESLDPSMALSRISKAKNAGETLGDPKESLDAAVMEKYMDEMRGLNVMDFDDLIILGVRLLEDHADVRATVQSRHHYVMVDEFQDTNSLQMRLLRALVPAPYNVCVVGDRGR
;
A
#
# COMPACT_ATOMS: atom_id res chain seq x y z
N MET A 1 -22.22 22.67 -17.56
CA MET A 1 -22.36 23.32 -16.24
C MET A 1 -21.45 22.64 -15.20
N SER A 2 -20.13 22.85 -15.26
CA SER A 2 -19.12 22.04 -14.56
C SER A 2 -18.42 22.72 -13.36
N ASN A 3 -18.81 23.94 -12.96
CA ASN A 3 -17.98 24.77 -12.06
C ASN A 3 -18.20 24.60 -10.54
N SER A 4 -19.00 23.64 -10.05
CA SER A 4 -19.35 23.59 -8.61
C SER A 4 -18.20 23.15 -7.68
N PHE A 5 -17.25 22.32 -8.13
CA PHE A 5 -16.26 21.70 -7.23
C PHE A 5 -14.90 22.39 -7.24
N THR A 6 -14.59 23.11 -8.32
CA THR A 6 -13.36 23.88 -8.49
C THR A 6 -13.51 25.34 -8.07
N GLY A 7 -14.73 25.84 -7.82
CA GLY A 7 -15.00 27.26 -7.52
C GLY A 7 -14.30 27.82 -6.26
N THR A 8 -13.69 26.95 -5.47
CA THR A 8 -12.95 27.29 -4.25
C THR A 8 -11.43 27.04 -4.35
N LEU A 9 -10.96 26.61 -5.52
CA LEU A 9 -9.54 26.40 -5.81
C LEU A 9 -8.94 27.66 -6.42
N ASN A 10 -7.73 28.02 -5.98
CA ASN A 10 -6.92 29.04 -6.66
C ASN A 10 -6.47 28.53 -8.05
N ALA A 11 -5.83 29.40 -8.85
CA ALA A 11 -5.44 29.07 -10.23
C ALA A 11 -4.53 27.82 -10.30
N GLN A 12 -3.51 27.72 -9.46
CA GLN A 12 -2.58 26.59 -9.43
C GLN A 12 -3.24 25.28 -8.96
N GLN A 13 -4.09 25.36 -7.94
CA GLN A 13 -4.85 24.22 -7.45
C GLN A 13 -5.85 23.71 -8.52
N ARG A 14 -6.47 24.63 -9.26
CA ARG A 14 -7.36 24.29 -10.37
C ARG A 14 -6.59 23.59 -11.48
N GLU A 15 -5.47 24.14 -11.90
CA GLU A 15 -4.59 23.54 -12.90
C GLU A 15 -4.21 22.09 -12.52
N ALA A 16 -3.74 21.89 -11.29
CA ALA A 16 -3.39 20.57 -10.77
C ALA A 16 -4.59 19.60 -10.70
N ALA A 17 -5.77 20.11 -10.35
CA ALA A 17 -7.01 19.32 -10.32
C ALA A 17 -7.54 18.96 -11.71
N THR A 18 -7.27 19.80 -12.73
CA THR A 18 -7.74 19.57 -14.11
C THR A 18 -6.74 18.86 -15.00
N HIS A 19 -5.48 18.75 -14.59
CA HIS A 19 -4.52 17.88 -15.25
C HIS A 19 -4.98 16.42 -15.10
N ILE A 20 -5.06 15.63 -16.18
CA ILE A 20 -5.55 14.24 -16.11
C ILE A 20 -4.44 13.24 -16.45
N ASN A 21 -3.80 13.44 -17.60
CA ASN A 21 -2.87 12.47 -18.18
C ASN A 21 -1.42 12.84 -17.91
N GLY A 22 -0.59 11.81 -17.71
CA GLY A 22 0.83 11.95 -17.43
C GLY A 22 1.14 12.15 -15.94
N PRO A 23 2.44 12.14 -15.60
CA PRO A 23 2.88 12.23 -14.22
C PRO A 23 2.75 13.65 -13.69
N LEU A 24 2.19 13.80 -12.49
CA LEU A 24 2.09 15.06 -11.79
C LEU A 24 2.64 14.95 -10.37
N LEU A 25 3.54 15.88 -10.01
CA LEU A 25 4.02 16.09 -8.65
C LEU A 25 3.48 17.43 -8.13
N ILE A 26 2.68 17.38 -7.07
CA ILE A 26 2.17 18.56 -6.39
C ILE A 26 2.94 18.74 -5.09
N LEU A 27 3.70 19.83 -5.02
CA LEU A 27 4.47 20.20 -3.83
C LEU A 27 3.72 21.31 -3.12
N ALA A 28 3.28 21.04 -1.90
CA ALA A 28 2.55 22.04 -1.13
C ALA A 28 2.85 21.89 0.36
N GLY A 29 2.97 23.01 1.07
CA GLY A 29 3.22 23.03 2.51
C GLY A 29 2.01 22.58 3.34
N ALA A 30 2.18 22.43 4.65
CA ALA A 30 1.07 22.18 5.57
C ALA A 30 -0.05 23.24 5.43
N GLY A 31 -1.32 22.80 5.50
CA GLY A 31 -2.48 23.71 5.45
C GLY A 31 -2.84 24.28 4.07
N THR A 32 -2.06 23.99 3.01
CA THR A 32 -2.27 24.53 1.65
C THR A 32 -3.37 23.82 0.84
N GLY A 33 -4.06 22.84 1.44
CA GLY A 33 -5.17 22.14 0.80
C GLY A 33 -4.76 20.97 -0.11
N LYS A 34 -3.63 20.30 0.14
CA LYS A 34 -3.17 19.08 -0.56
C LYS A 34 -4.30 18.08 -0.86
N THR A 35 -4.95 17.60 0.20
CA THR A 35 -6.08 16.66 0.08
C THR A 35 -7.28 17.26 -0.67
N ARG A 36 -7.49 18.59 -0.60
CA ARG A 36 -8.55 19.27 -1.36
C ARG A 36 -8.27 19.20 -2.85
N VAL A 37 -7.02 19.39 -3.27
CA VAL A 37 -6.62 19.30 -4.68
C VAL A 37 -6.80 17.87 -5.19
N LEU A 38 -6.35 16.85 -4.45
CA LEU A 38 -6.55 15.44 -4.86
C LEU A 38 -8.02 15.06 -4.98
N THR A 39 -8.85 15.41 -3.99
CA THR A 39 -10.28 15.09 -4.02
C THR A 39 -11.02 15.83 -5.15
N ALA A 40 -10.65 17.09 -5.40
CA ALA A 40 -11.17 17.85 -6.54
C ALA A 40 -10.73 17.23 -7.89
N ARG A 41 -9.47 16.78 -8.00
CA ARG A 41 -8.96 16.08 -9.19
C ARG A 41 -9.76 14.83 -9.49
N ILE A 42 -9.92 13.95 -8.49
CA ILE A 42 -10.72 12.73 -8.61
C ILE A 42 -12.13 13.05 -9.09
N SER A 43 -12.75 14.05 -8.47
CA SER A 43 -14.12 14.43 -8.79
C SER A 43 -14.24 15.02 -10.20
N PHE A 44 -13.26 15.82 -10.63
CA PHE A 44 -13.16 16.33 -11.98
C PHE A 44 -13.05 15.18 -12.99
N MET A 45 -12.12 14.25 -12.78
CA MET A 45 -11.93 13.08 -13.64
C MET A 45 -13.23 12.27 -13.82
N VAL A 46 -13.94 12.00 -12.73
CA VAL A 46 -15.22 11.26 -12.81
C VAL A 46 -16.28 12.05 -13.56
N ASN A 47 -16.36 13.37 -13.36
CA ASN A 47 -17.31 14.22 -14.08
C ASN A 47 -16.99 14.34 -15.59
N GLU A 48 -15.71 14.23 -15.97
CA GLU A 48 -15.26 14.14 -17.36
C GLU A 48 -15.48 12.73 -17.97
N GLY A 49 -16.14 11.83 -17.25
CA GLY A 49 -16.54 10.51 -17.75
C GLY A 49 -15.54 9.39 -17.50
N ILE A 50 -14.45 9.63 -16.74
CA ILE A 50 -13.54 8.56 -16.35
C ILE A 50 -14.26 7.60 -15.39
N ASN A 51 -14.24 6.31 -15.72
CA ASN A 51 -14.83 5.28 -14.86
C ASN A 51 -14.17 5.31 -13.47
N PRO A 52 -14.93 5.53 -12.37
CA PRO A 52 -14.38 5.59 -11.03
C PRO A 52 -13.54 4.38 -10.62
N LYS A 53 -13.84 3.19 -11.17
CA LYS A 53 -13.06 1.97 -10.89
C LYS A 53 -11.63 2.05 -11.41
N ASN A 54 -11.41 2.86 -12.46
CA ASN A 54 -10.10 3.10 -13.06
C ASN A 54 -9.20 4.02 -12.22
N ILE A 55 -9.73 4.54 -11.11
CA ILE A 55 -9.05 5.48 -10.23
C ILE A 55 -8.72 4.80 -8.89
N LEU A 56 -7.43 4.75 -8.58
CA LEU A 56 -6.91 4.36 -7.27
C LEU A 56 -6.35 5.58 -6.54
N SER A 57 -6.73 5.78 -5.29
CA SER A 57 -6.12 6.76 -4.41
C SER A 57 -5.62 6.09 -3.13
N VAL A 58 -4.32 6.24 -2.87
CA VAL A 58 -3.65 5.70 -1.69
C VAL A 58 -3.17 6.79 -0.74
N THR A 59 -3.21 6.50 0.56
CA THR A 59 -2.73 7.37 1.65
C THR A 59 -2.12 6.52 2.77
N PHE A 60 -1.61 7.13 3.84
CA PHE A 60 -0.89 6.44 4.91
C PHE A 60 -1.79 5.97 6.05
N THR A 61 -2.94 6.62 6.27
CA THR A 61 -3.81 6.30 7.40
C THR A 61 -5.22 5.98 6.97
N ASN A 62 -5.88 5.08 7.71
CA ASN A 62 -7.30 4.77 7.50
C ASN A 62 -8.19 6.01 7.69
N LYS A 63 -7.82 6.90 8.61
CA LYS A 63 -8.51 8.18 8.83
C LYS A 63 -8.48 9.05 7.58
N ALA A 64 -7.29 9.29 7.02
CA ALA A 64 -7.15 10.07 5.78
C ALA A 64 -7.91 9.42 4.61
N ALA A 65 -7.87 8.08 4.49
CA ALA A 65 -8.58 7.37 3.44
C ALA A 65 -10.11 7.54 3.58
N ASN A 66 -10.63 7.51 4.80
CA ASN A 66 -12.05 7.71 5.08
C ASN A 66 -12.47 9.14 4.81
N GLU A 67 -11.71 10.12 5.29
CA GLU A 67 -11.99 11.55 5.03
C GLU A 67 -11.97 11.86 3.53
N MET A 68 -10.98 11.35 2.80
CA MET A 68 -10.89 11.50 1.35
C MET A 68 -12.10 10.88 0.65
N ARG A 69 -12.51 9.68 1.07
CA ARG A 69 -13.69 8.99 0.51
C ARG A 69 -14.98 9.78 0.74
N GLU A 70 -15.20 10.31 1.93
CA GLU A 70 -16.39 11.13 2.22
C GLU A 70 -16.40 12.44 1.41
N ARG A 71 -15.24 13.08 1.22
CA ARG A 71 -15.12 14.26 0.35
C ARG A 71 -15.49 13.94 -1.09
N ILE A 72 -14.94 12.87 -1.67
CA ILE A 72 -15.23 12.46 -3.05
C ILE A 72 -16.72 12.13 -3.22
N LYS A 73 -17.32 11.42 -2.25
CA LYS A 73 -18.76 11.13 -2.25
C LYS A 73 -19.62 12.38 -2.31
N GLY A 74 -19.25 13.44 -1.58
CA GLY A 74 -19.96 14.72 -1.59
C GLY A 74 -19.74 15.55 -2.86
N MET A 75 -18.63 15.31 -3.57
CA MET A 75 -18.24 16.06 -4.78
C MET A 75 -18.68 15.41 -6.09
N VAL A 76 -19.10 14.15 -6.09
CA VAL A 76 -19.46 13.42 -7.30
C VAL A 76 -20.95 13.07 -7.27
N ARG A 77 -21.67 13.45 -8.33
CA ARG A 77 -23.11 13.17 -8.46
C ARG A 77 -23.39 11.67 -8.65
N ASP A 78 -24.65 11.30 -8.48
CA ASP A 78 -25.18 9.96 -8.81
C ASP A 78 -24.51 8.79 -8.08
N GLY A 79 -23.88 9.08 -6.94
CA GLY A 79 -23.21 8.08 -6.12
C GLY A 79 -21.95 7.46 -6.73
N LEU A 80 -21.49 7.94 -7.90
CA LEU A 80 -20.32 7.41 -8.59
C LEU A 80 -19.04 7.56 -7.75
N GLY A 81 -18.97 8.56 -6.89
CA GLY A 81 -17.84 8.73 -5.95
C GLY A 81 -17.63 7.55 -5.00
N LYS A 82 -18.67 6.76 -4.70
CA LYS A 82 -18.56 5.54 -3.88
C LYS A 82 -17.77 4.42 -4.59
N LYS A 83 -17.66 4.48 -5.91
CA LYS A 83 -16.98 3.47 -6.74
C LYS A 83 -15.49 3.74 -6.91
N VAL A 84 -14.98 4.90 -6.47
CA VAL A 84 -13.55 5.22 -6.47
C VAL A 84 -12.82 4.35 -5.45
N VAL A 85 -11.70 3.78 -5.85
CA VAL A 85 -10.89 2.92 -4.99
C VAL A 85 -10.01 3.81 -4.10
N VAL A 86 -10.42 4.03 -2.86
CA VAL A 86 -9.65 4.80 -1.86
C VAL A 86 -9.21 3.88 -0.72
N GLY A 87 -7.96 3.97 -0.26
CA GLY A 87 -7.45 3.16 0.85
C GLY A 87 -6.02 3.50 1.25
N THR A 88 -5.44 2.71 2.15
CA THR A 88 -3.99 2.75 2.40
C THR A 88 -3.24 1.82 1.44
N PHE A 89 -1.90 1.94 1.40
CA PHE A 89 -1.06 0.95 0.71
C PHE A 89 -1.35 -0.48 1.18
N HIS A 90 -1.46 -0.69 2.50
CA HIS A 90 -1.81 -1.99 3.07
C HIS A 90 -3.21 -2.45 2.64
N ALA A 91 -4.22 -1.57 2.68
CA ALA A 91 -5.56 -1.93 2.23
C ALA A 91 -5.61 -2.27 0.73
N PHE A 92 -4.77 -1.63 -0.08
CA PHE A 92 -4.59 -2.00 -1.48
C PHE A 92 -3.94 -3.39 -1.61
N CYS A 93 -2.81 -3.63 -0.95
CA CYS A 93 -2.13 -4.92 -1.01
C CYS A 93 -2.97 -6.06 -0.45
N VAL A 94 -3.75 -5.85 0.62
CA VAL A 94 -4.71 -6.85 1.12
C VAL A 94 -5.70 -7.21 0.02
N ARG A 95 -6.34 -6.23 -0.63
CA ARG A 95 -7.29 -6.53 -1.72
C ARG A 95 -6.65 -7.29 -2.88
N LEU A 96 -5.43 -6.88 -3.25
CA LEU A 96 -4.65 -7.55 -4.29
C LEU A 96 -4.35 -9.01 -3.90
N LEU A 97 -3.84 -9.25 -2.69
CA LEU A 97 -3.52 -10.58 -2.19
C LEU A 97 -4.78 -11.44 -1.97
N ARG A 98 -5.91 -10.85 -1.57
CA ARG A 98 -7.19 -11.58 -1.50
C ARG A 98 -7.62 -12.13 -2.85
N GLU A 99 -7.17 -11.55 -3.95
CA GLU A 99 -7.50 -12.02 -5.29
C GLU A 99 -6.44 -12.97 -5.86
N PHE A 100 -5.16 -12.75 -5.56
CA PHE A 100 -4.05 -13.43 -6.23
C PHE A 100 -3.04 -14.12 -5.30
N ALA A 101 -3.34 -14.31 -4.01
CA ALA A 101 -2.43 -14.91 -3.01
C ALA A 101 -1.81 -16.25 -3.43
N GLU A 102 -2.49 -17.04 -4.26
CA GLU A 102 -1.99 -18.34 -4.71
C GLU A 102 -0.68 -18.23 -5.49
N HIS A 103 -0.46 -17.12 -6.19
CA HIS A 103 0.79 -16.85 -6.92
C HIS A 103 2.00 -16.66 -5.99
N VAL A 104 1.76 -16.27 -4.74
CA VAL A 104 2.80 -16.06 -3.72
C VAL A 104 2.79 -17.13 -2.63
N GLY A 105 2.14 -18.27 -2.88
CA GLY A 105 2.17 -19.44 -2.00
C GLY A 105 1.22 -19.36 -0.80
N TYR A 106 0.17 -18.54 -0.87
CA TYR A 106 -0.86 -18.43 0.16
C TYR A 106 -2.25 -18.72 -0.40
N LYS A 107 -3.20 -19.08 0.46
CA LYS A 107 -4.61 -19.15 0.07
C LYS A 107 -5.25 -17.77 0.22
N ASN A 108 -6.24 -17.47 -0.61
CA ASN A 108 -6.92 -16.17 -0.60
C ASN A 108 -7.60 -15.79 0.73
N ASN A 109 -7.87 -16.76 1.61
CA ASN A 109 -8.52 -16.58 2.91
C ASN A 109 -7.51 -16.44 4.08
N PHE A 110 -6.28 -16.00 3.83
CA PHE A 110 -5.26 -15.79 4.86
C PHE A 110 -5.72 -14.91 6.04
N ALA A 111 -5.22 -15.17 7.24
CA ALA A 111 -5.39 -14.27 8.38
C ALA A 111 -4.28 -13.21 8.41
N ILE A 112 -4.55 -12.05 8.99
CA ILE A 112 -3.54 -11.00 9.19
C ILE A 112 -3.22 -10.96 10.69
N TYR A 113 -2.00 -11.29 11.06
CA TYR A 113 -1.58 -11.35 12.46
C TYR A 113 -1.28 -9.97 13.02
N SER A 114 -1.88 -9.69 14.17
CA SER A 114 -1.49 -8.63 15.09
C SER A 114 -0.13 -8.89 15.74
N GLN A 115 0.45 -7.87 16.37
CA GLN A 115 1.72 -8.00 17.08
C GLN A 115 1.67 -9.10 18.16
N GLY A 116 0.57 -9.22 18.92
CA GLY A 116 0.44 -10.25 19.95
C GLY A 116 0.38 -11.68 19.39
N GLU A 117 -0.22 -11.86 18.22
CA GLU A 117 -0.25 -13.15 17.52
C GLU A 117 1.13 -13.51 16.96
N GLN A 118 1.86 -12.52 16.42
CA GLN A 118 3.26 -12.68 16.00
C GLN A 118 4.16 -13.07 17.20
N GLU A 119 4.00 -12.39 18.35
CA GLU A 119 4.73 -12.70 19.58
C GLU A 119 4.44 -14.11 20.11
N THR A 120 3.20 -14.58 19.97
CA THR A 120 2.82 -15.93 20.36
C THR A 120 3.47 -16.96 19.45
N LEU A 121 3.48 -16.71 18.14
CA LEU A 121 4.08 -17.61 17.16
C LEU A 121 5.60 -17.68 17.32
N ILE A 122 6.28 -16.54 17.42
CA ILE A 122 7.75 -16.51 17.56
C ILE A 122 8.19 -17.20 18.87
N LYS A 123 7.45 -17.07 19.98
CA LYS A 123 7.75 -17.81 21.23
C LYS A 123 7.74 -19.32 21.01
N ARG A 124 6.78 -19.84 20.24
CA ARG A 124 6.73 -21.28 19.89
C ARG A 124 7.90 -21.71 19.00
N VAL A 125 8.29 -20.86 18.04
CA VAL A 125 9.46 -21.09 17.20
C VAL A 125 10.74 -21.15 18.05
N LEU A 126 10.93 -20.18 18.95
CA LEU A 126 12.08 -20.13 19.86
C LEU A 126 12.12 -21.35 20.78
N GLN A 127 11.00 -21.77 21.36
CA GLN A 127 10.93 -23.00 22.18
C GLN A 127 11.31 -24.27 21.41
N THR A 128 11.16 -24.28 20.08
CA THR A 128 11.49 -25.43 19.24
C THR A 128 12.98 -25.46 18.89
N LEU A 129 13.61 -24.29 18.75
CA LEU A 129 14.98 -24.16 18.24
C LEU A 129 16.02 -23.95 19.34
N LEU A 130 15.67 -23.28 20.44
CA LEU A 130 16.60 -22.98 21.53
C LEU A 130 16.81 -24.20 22.43
N VAL A 131 18.06 -24.38 22.86
CA VAL A 131 18.39 -25.32 23.94
C VAL A 131 18.09 -24.69 25.31
N LYS A 132 18.06 -25.51 26.36
CA LYS A 132 17.56 -25.15 27.70
C LYS A 132 18.22 -23.92 28.35
N ASP A 133 19.45 -23.59 27.96
CA ASP A 133 20.23 -22.47 28.50
C ASP A 133 20.37 -21.29 27.53
N GLU A 134 19.77 -21.36 26.34
CA GLU A 134 19.73 -20.25 25.40
C GLU A 134 18.42 -19.45 25.55
N SER A 135 18.53 -18.12 25.46
CA SER A 135 17.35 -17.25 25.45
C SER A 135 17.52 -16.17 24.40
N LEU A 136 16.45 -15.96 23.63
CA LEU A 136 16.32 -14.85 22.72
C LEU A 136 15.02 -14.14 23.05
N ASP A 137 15.06 -12.81 23.15
CA ASP A 137 13.85 -12.04 23.39
C ASP A 137 12.95 -12.08 22.14
N PRO A 138 11.66 -12.49 22.28
CA PRO A 138 10.70 -12.54 21.18
C PRO A 138 10.55 -11.24 20.40
N SER A 139 10.54 -10.10 21.10
CA SER A 139 10.36 -8.78 20.47
C SER A 139 11.59 -8.38 19.68
N MET A 140 12.79 -8.65 20.22
CA MET A 140 14.05 -8.46 19.49
C MET A 140 14.12 -9.34 18.24
N ALA A 141 13.72 -10.62 18.33
CA ALA A 141 13.69 -11.52 17.18
C ALA A 141 12.74 -11.00 16.08
N LEU A 142 11.52 -10.63 16.44
CA LEU A 142 10.54 -10.05 15.49
C LEU A 142 11.06 -8.75 14.86
N SER A 143 11.70 -7.88 15.65
CA SER A 143 12.30 -6.64 15.15
C SER A 143 13.40 -6.90 14.10
N ARG A 144 14.28 -7.88 14.36
CA ARG A 144 15.32 -8.29 13.40
C ARG A 144 14.70 -8.87 12.13
N ILE A 145 13.70 -9.73 12.25
CA ILE A 145 12.98 -10.33 11.11
C ILE A 145 12.29 -9.24 10.29
N SER A 146 11.55 -8.33 10.91
CA SER A 146 10.87 -7.21 10.25
C SER A 146 11.86 -6.35 9.47
N LYS A 147 13.02 -6.02 10.07
CA LYS A 147 14.08 -5.27 9.40
C LYS A 147 14.62 -6.01 8.17
N ALA A 148 14.92 -7.30 8.29
CA ALA A 148 15.42 -8.12 7.18
C ALA A 148 14.38 -8.24 6.06
N LYS A 149 13.12 -8.53 6.40
CA LYS A 149 11.97 -8.56 5.48
C LYS A 149 11.88 -7.25 4.67
N ASN A 150 11.89 -6.10 5.35
CA ASN A 150 11.77 -4.80 4.71
C ASN A 150 12.96 -4.42 3.82
N ALA A 151 14.16 -4.93 4.13
CA ALA A 151 15.35 -4.78 3.30
C ALA A 151 15.38 -5.76 2.10
N GLY A 152 14.56 -6.81 2.12
CA GLY A 152 14.64 -7.91 1.16
C GLY A 152 15.86 -8.81 1.41
N GLU A 153 16.36 -8.85 2.64
CA GLU A 153 17.55 -9.57 3.06
C GLU A 153 17.19 -10.79 3.93
N THR A 154 18.14 -11.71 4.07
CA THR A 154 18.10 -12.82 5.05
C THR A 154 18.95 -12.48 6.27
N LEU A 155 18.72 -13.12 7.42
CA LEU A 155 19.57 -12.97 8.62
C LEU A 155 20.84 -13.84 8.62
N GLY A 156 21.28 -14.31 7.45
CA GLY A 156 22.42 -15.22 7.25
C GLY A 156 22.01 -16.61 6.77
N ASP A 157 22.92 -17.58 6.85
CA ASP A 157 22.63 -19.00 6.59
C ASP A 157 21.92 -19.61 7.83
N PRO A 158 20.72 -20.20 7.70
CA PRO A 158 20.03 -20.91 8.77
C PRO A 158 20.85 -22.00 9.49
N LYS A 159 21.88 -22.56 8.84
CA LYS A 159 22.75 -23.58 9.44
C LYS A 159 23.84 -22.98 10.33
N GLU A 160 24.17 -21.72 10.13
CA GLU A 160 25.28 -21.02 10.81
C GLU A 160 24.79 -19.92 11.76
N SER A 161 23.55 -19.45 11.59
CA SER A 161 22.96 -18.35 12.34
C SER A 161 21.62 -18.75 12.95
N LEU A 162 21.54 -18.69 14.28
CA LEU A 162 20.29 -18.90 15.01
C LEU A 162 19.21 -17.90 14.59
N ASP A 163 19.55 -16.64 14.36
CA ASP A 163 18.60 -15.62 13.88
C ASP A 163 18.03 -15.99 12.49
N ALA A 164 18.86 -16.55 11.61
CA ALA A 164 18.42 -17.02 10.29
C ALA A 164 17.52 -18.26 10.40
N ALA A 165 17.87 -19.23 11.25
CA ALA A 165 17.04 -20.40 11.52
C ALA A 165 15.67 -20.01 12.09
N VAL A 166 15.65 -19.06 13.03
CA VAL A 166 14.42 -18.53 13.63
C VAL A 166 13.58 -17.82 12.57
N MET A 167 14.18 -16.98 11.72
CA MET A 167 13.47 -16.30 10.63
C MET A 167 12.85 -17.29 9.65
N GLU A 168 13.62 -18.27 9.17
CA GLU A 168 13.15 -19.30 8.24
C GLU A 168 11.98 -20.08 8.83
N LYS A 169 12.17 -20.63 10.04
CA LYS A 169 11.14 -21.41 10.73
C LYS A 169 9.88 -20.57 11.00
N TYR A 170 10.03 -19.31 11.41
CA TYR A 170 8.91 -18.40 11.62
C TYR A 170 8.12 -18.14 10.35
N MET A 171 8.79 -17.83 9.23
CA MET A 171 8.15 -17.60 7.94
C MET A 171 7.46 -18.85 7.40
N ASP A 172 8.05 -20.03 7.60
CA ASP A 172 7.45 -21.30 7.20
C ASP A 172 6.21 -21.66 8.03
N GLU A 173 6.25 -21.45 9.35
CA GLU A 173 5.06 -21.62 10.19
C GLU A 173 3.96 -20.63 9.81
N MET A 174 4.28 -19.37 9.52
CA MET A 174 3.30 -18.39 9.02
C MET A 174 2.65 -18.85 7.71
N ARG A 175 3.45 -19.34 6.75
CA ARG A 175 2.94 -19.87 5.48
C ARG A 175 2.06 -21.10 5.71
N GLY A 176 2.50 -22.03 6.56
CA GLY A 176 1.75 -23.25 6.90
C GLY A 176 0.41 -22.96 7.56
N LEU A 177 0.34 -21.92 8.40
CA LEU A 177 -0.89 -21.44 9.02
C LEU A 177 -1.75 -20.56 8.10
N ASN A 178 -1.26 -20.25 6.89
CA ASN A 178 -1.89 -19.32 5.96
C ASN A 178 -2.13 -17.94 6.58
N VAL A 179 -1.09 -17.38 7.19
CA VAL A 179 -1.14 -16.07 7.87
C VAL A 179 -0.05 -15.14 7.36
N MET A 180 -0.35 -13.86 7.33
CA MET A 180 0.57 -12.78 6.95
C MET A 180 0.64 -11.76 8.06
N ASP A 181 1.80 -11.13 8.26
CA ASP A 181 1.91 -9.94 9.10
C ASP A 181 1.77 -8.66 8.26
N PHE A 182 1.93 -7.50 8.89
CA PHE A 182 1.76 -6.22 8.22
C PHE A 182 2.88 -5.94 7.19
N ASP A 183 4.10 -6.40 7.45
CA ASP A 183 5.24 -6.27 6.53
C ASP A 183 4.99 -7.12 5.27
N ASP A 184 4.52 -8.35 5.45
CA ASP A 184 4.23 -9.29 4.37
C ASP A 184 3.24 -8.71 3.35
N LEU A 185 2.25 -7.93 3.79
CA LEU A 185 1.26 -7.35 2.88
C LEU A 185 1.91 -6.52 1.77
N ILE A 186 2.84 -5.63 2.13
CA ILE A 186 3.52 -4.80 1.13
C ILE A 186 4.54 -5.62 0.36
N ILE A 187 5.34 -6.43 1.04
CA ILE A 187 6.42 -7.22 0.42
C ILE A 187 5.85 -8.19 -0.61
N LEU A 188 4.83 -8.96 -0.24
CA LEU A 188 4.19 -9.91 -1.14
C LEU A 188 3.38 -9.18 -2.22
N GLY A 189 2.78 -8.03 -1.93
CA GLY A 189 2.13 -7.20 -2.95
C GLY A 189 3.11 -6.69 -4.02
N VAL A 190 4.31 -6.29 -3.61
CA VAL A 190 5.39 -5.90 -4.53
C VAL A 190 5.83 -7.09 -5.37
N ARG A 191 6.18 -8.22 -4.73
CA ARG A 191 6.59 -9.45 -5.44
C ARG A 191 5.53 -9.90 -6.44
N LEU A 192 4.26 -9.89 -6.02
CA LEU A 192 3.15 -10.26 -6.89
C LEU A 192 3.11 -9.40 -8.15
N LEU A 193 3.27 -8.07 -8.03
CA LEU A 193 3.27 -7.19 -9.19
C LEU A 193 4.57 -7.23 -9.98
N GLU A 194 5.73 -7.50 -9.39
CA GLU A 194 7.01 -7.54 -10.10
C GLU A 194 7.22 -8.88 -10.83
N ASP A 195 6.88 -9.99 -10.17
CA ASP A 195 7.21 -11.34 -10.62
C ASP A 195 6.11 -11.98 -11.51
N HIS A 196 4.86 -11.50 -11.43
CA HIS A 196 3.72 -12.04 -12.20
C HIS A 196 3.15 -11.01 -13.17
N ALA A 197 3.60 -11.08 -14.43
CA ALA A 197 3.27 -10.08 -15.46
C ALA A 197 1.77 -10.04 -15.83
N ASP A 198 1.09 -11.18 -15.79
CA ASP A 198 -0.35 -11.34 -16.04
C ASP A 198 -1.20 -10.71 -14.92
N VAL A 199 -0.82 -10.94 -13.66
CA VAL A 199 -1.43 -10.28 -12.50
C VAL A 199 -1.20 -8.78 -12.60
N ARG A 200 0.04 -8.35 -12.85
CA ARG A 200 0.39 -6.94 -13.04
C ARG A 200 -0.46 -6.29 -14.13
N ALA A 201 -0.56 -6.89 -15.31
CA ALA A 201 -1.36 -6.37 -16.41
C ALA A 201 -2.84 -6.22 -16.05
N THR A 202 -3.41 -7.20 -15.36
CA THR A 202 -4.80 -7.18 -14.88
C THR A 202 -5.05 -6.05 -13.88
N VAL A 203 -4.10 -5.80 -12.98
CA VAL A 203 -4.21 -4.74 -11.97
C VAL A 203 -4.03 -3.36 -12.62
N GLN A 204 -3.06 -3.22 -13.53
CA GLN A 204 -2.82 -2.00 -14.31
C GLN A 204 -4.05 -1.61 -15.15
N SER A 205 -4.72 -2.58 -15.79
CA SER A 205 -5.94 -2.33 -16.56
C SER A 205 -7.16 -1.97 -15.69
N ARG A 206 -7.06 -2.10 -14.36
CA ARG A 206 -8.09 -1.64 -13.41
C ARG A 206 -7.74 -0.32 -12.78
N HIS A 207 -6.47 0.06 -12.69
CA HIS A 207 -6.02 1.27 -12.00
C HIS A 207 -5.21 2.15 -12.94
N HIS A 208 -5.88 2.68 -13.95
CA HIS A 208 -5.28 3.52 -14.98
C HIS A 208 -4.75 4.84 -14.44
N TYR A 209 -5.32 5.34 -13.34
CA TYR A 209 -4.92 6.57 -12.70
C TYR A 209 -4.66 6.33 -11.22
N VAL A 210 -3.47 6.68 -10.76
CA VAL A 210 -3.04 6.45 -9.38
C VAL A 210 -2.75 7.78 -8.69
N MET A 211 -3.39 8.01 -7.55
CA MET A 211 -3.21 9.17 -6.71
C MET A 211 -2.53 8.76 -5.41
N VAL A 212 -1.51 9.50 -4.99
CA VAL A 212 -0.78 9.24 -3.74
C VAL A 212 -0.77 10.51 -2.89
N ASP A 213 -1.34 10.42 -1.70
CA ASP A 213 -1.27 11.49 -0.68
C ASP A 213 -0.11 11.23 0.29
N GLU A 214 0.41 12.30 0.89
CA GLU A 214 1.56 12.28 1.81
C GLU A 214 2.79 11.54 1.25
N PHE A 215 3.12 11.81 -0.01
CA PHE A 215 4.15 11.08 -0.76
C PHE A 215 5.53 11.10 -0.10
N GLN A 216 5.85 12.13 0.70
CA GLN A 216 7.10 12.20 1.45
C GLN A 216 7.28 11.07 2.47
N ASP A 217 6.19 10.43 2.91
CA ASP A 217 6.23 9.31 3.86
C ASP A 217 6.47 7.95 3.16
N THR A 218 6.65 7.94 1.82
CA THR A 218 6.78 6.70 1.01
C THR A 218 8.15 6.04 1.18
N ASN A 219 8.17 4.76 1.56
CA ASN A 219 9.39 3.98 1.65
C ASN A 219 9.78 3.28 0.33
N SER A 220 10.91 2.58 0.31
CA SER A 220 11.44 1.89 -0.88
C SER A 220 10.48 0.83 -1.45
N LEU A 221 9.82 0.05 -0.60
CA LEU A 221 8.87 -0.99 -1.01
C LEU A 221 7.59 -0.38 -1.61
N GLN A 222 7.05 0.66 -0.99
CA GLN A 222 5.89 1.38 -1.54
C GLN A 222 6.22 2.05 -2.87
N MET A 223 7.45 2.58 -3.02
CA MET A 223 7.93 3.12 -4.30
C MET A 223 8.02 2.03 -5.38
N ARG A 224 8.54 0.85 -5.05
CA ARG A 224 8.56 -0.31 -5.96
C ARG A 224 7.16 -0.72 -6.37
N LEU A 225 6.24 -0.80 -5.42
CA LEU A 225 4.82 -1.09 -5.69
C LEU A 225 4.22 -0.10 -6.69
N LEU A 226 4.43 1.21 -6.48
CA LEU A 226 3.93 2.25 -7.39
C LEU A 226 4.53 2.13 -8.79
N ARG A 227 5.84 1.87 -8.89
CA ARG A 227 6.52 1.68 -10.19
C ARG A 227 5.99 0.46 -10.94
N ALA A 228 5.73 -0.65 -10.25
CA ALA A 228 5.13 -1.83 -10.86
C ALA A 228 3.66 -1.59 -11.26
N LEU A 229 2.95 -0.73 -10.53
CA LEU A 229 1.53 -0.44 -10.76
C LEU A 229 1.27 0.60 -11.87
N VAL A 230 2.19 1.52 -12.12
CA VAL A 230 1.96 2.65 -13.05
C VAL A 230 2.90 2.56 -14.25
N PRO A 231 2.50 1.90 -15.35
CA PRO A 231 3.29 1.87 -16.57
C PRO A 231 3.22 3.22 -17.31
N ALA A 232 4.07 3.41 -18.33
CA ALA A 232 3.95 4.55 -19.25
C ALA A 232 2.52 4.63 -19.83
N PRO A 233 1.91 5.82 -19.93
CA PRO A 233 2.50 7.16 -19.84
C PRO A 233 2.63 7.73 -18.41
N TYR A 234 2.56 6.89 -17.36
CA TYR A 234 2.73 7.27 -15.96
C TYR A 234 1.62 8.20 -15.46
N ASN A 235 0.37 7.75 -15.54
CA ASN A 235 -0.79 8.46 -15.01
C ASN A 235 -0.84 8.41 -13.46
N VAL A 236 0.19 8.95 -12.84
CA VAL A 236 0.35 9.05 -11.39
C VAL A 236 0.35 10.52 -10.98
N CYS A 237 -0.44 10.84 -9.96
CA CYS A 237 -0.44 12.15 -9.32
C CYS A 237 -0.05 11.96 -7.86
N VAL A 238 1.12 12.48 -7.47
CA VAL A 238 1.60 12.40 -6.09
C VAL A 238 1.58 13.78 -5.45
N VAL A 239 1.22 13.84 -4.17
CA VAL A 239 1.18 15.08 -3.40
C VAL A 239 2.01 14.92 -2.14
N GLY A 240 2.89 15.88 -1.87
CA GLY A 240 3.74 15.84 -0.70
C GLY A 240 4.22 17.21 -0.23
N ASP A 241 4.83 17.23 0.94
CA ASP A 241 5.53 18.40 1.48
C ASP A 241 7.02 18.35 1.15
N ARG A 242 7.65 19.50 0.87
CA ARG A 242 9.12 19.60 0.80
C ARG A 242 9.77 19.78 2.17
N GLY A 243 8.99 20.19 3.18
CA GLY A 243 9.50 20.52 4.52
C GLY A 243 9.69 19.32 5.45
N ARG A 244 9.49 18.09 4.98
CA ARG A 244 9.70 16.84 5.72
C ARG A 244 10.49 15.86 4.87
#